data_AF-A0A452Y7K4-F1
#
_entry.id   AF-A0A452Y7K4-F1
#
_cell.length_a   1.000
_cell.length_b   1.000
_cell.length_c   1.000
_cell.angle_alpha   90.00
_cell.angle_beta   90.00
_cell.angle_gamma   90.00
#
_symmetry.space_group_name_H-M   'P 1'
#
loop_
_entity.id
_entity.type
_entity.pdbx_description
1 polymer ?
#
loop_
_entity_poly.entity_id
_entity_poly.type
_entity_poly.pdbx_seq_one_letter_code
_entity_poly.pdbx_strand_id
1 'polypeptide(L)'
;MTAESSESKGCKPILPDHVTVGALMKTCIQAGQADRAREVYKMLQEYSIKGTPEVYTIALRSCSLTGDLGFALKIYEDMNKIGVQPDEMFLSALVDVAGHARRADAAFEIIKDVRAKGFHVGIMAYSSCMGACCNAKDWKKALQLFEEIKAIKLIPTVPMMNALITSLCDGDQVLKAAEVLNEIKELRVRPNEITYSVLCVACERNGEAQLALDLFEQLKVDGVGLNPTIVGCLTGLCLQMFSYDLSLGNIIVRFNQGKPQIDNKWTSSAIMVFRQAITAGLLPSSDVLSQVLGCLRFPHDSSLKTTFIDNMGISCDMPHHPNTNSLLEGFGEYDIRAFSVLEEGGLLGAVASTSTKYSQIVIDARKSNIYTAEVSLLSTLKSLKHRLAAGARLPNVTILLPTEKKQVDLDEREKTLKLAGRVGQAVGSLLRRLGIKYQGEESHGRMRINGLTLRRWFNPKFTSAPSTGAPVELLPLPSRLAKGIADQQRDIRSLSL
;
A
#
# COMPACT_ATOMS: atom_id res chain seq x y z
N MET A 1 -34.81 -86.93 4.63
CA MET A 1 -33.85 -86.09 3.89
C MET A 1 -34.54 -84.80 3.55
N THR A 2 -34.25 -83.81 4.37
CA THR A 2 -34.64 -82.40 4.27
C THR A 2 -33.91 -81.75 3.10
N ALA A 3 -34.64 -81.06 2.24
CA ALA A 3 -34.09 -80.04 1.35
C ALA A 3 -34.99 -78.82 1.52
N GLU A 4 -34.72 -78.05 2.58
CA GLU A 4 -35.19 -76.68 2.72
C GLU A 4 -34.47 -75.84 1.68
N SER A 5 -35.24 -75.33 0.72
CA SER A 5 -34.83 -74.27 -0.18
C SER A 5 -34.55 -73.01 0.65
N SER A 6 -33.28 -72.66 0.77
CA SER A 6 -32.82 -71.40 1.34
C SER A 6 -33.30 -70.24 0.47
N GLU A 7 -34.45 -69.67 0.82
CA GLU A 7 -34.84 -68.34 0.37
C GLU A 7 -33.81 -67.33 0.87
N SER A 8 -32.94 -66.88 -0.05
CA SER A 8 -32.12 -65.70 0.17
C SER A 8 -33.04 -64.53 0.47
N LYS A 9 -33.02 -64.04 1.72
CA LYS A 9 -33.58 -62.75 2.11
C LYS A 9 -32.91 -61.65 1.27
N GLY A 10 -33.46 -61.39 0.08
CA GLY A 10 -33.08 -60.25 -0.73
C GLY A 10 -33.42 -58.98 0.04
N CYS A 11 -32.41 -58.22 0.45
CA CYS A 11 -32.60 -56.84 0.85
C CYS A 11 -33.38 -56.14 -0.27
N LYS A 12 -34.59 -55.66 0.04
CA LYS A 12 -35.31 -54.77 -0.89
C LYS A 12 -34.38 -53.60 -1.24
N PRO A 13 -34.26 -53.21 -2.53
CA PRO A 13 -33.42 -52.08 -2.90
C PRO A 13 -33.89 -50.84 -2.14
N ILE A 14 -32.98 -50.24 -1.36
CA ILE A 14 -33.26 -49.02 -0.61
C ILE A 14 -33.36 -47.89 -1.62
N LEU A 15 -34.57 -47.38 -1.82
CA LEU A 15 -34.81 -46.25 -2.70
C LEU A 15 -34.22 -44.98 -2.04
N PRO A 16 -33.48 -44.16 -2.80
CA PRO A 16 -32.93 -42.91 -2.27
C PRO A 16 -34.07 -41.98 -1.86
N ASP A 17 -33.93 -41.36 -0.69
CA ASP A 17 -34.82 -40.30 -0.24
C ASP A 17 -34.16 -38.92 -0.37
N HIS A 18 -34.92 -37.86 -0.09
CA HIS A 18 -34.45 -36.48 -0.20
C HIS A 18 -33.22 -36.19 0.68
N VAL A 19 -33.09 -36.86 1.84
CA VAL A 19 -31.93 -36.73 2.74
C VAL A 19 -30.69 -37.34 2.10
N THR A 20 -30.82 -38.55 1.54
CA THR A 20 -29.74 -39.26 0.86
C THR A 20 -29.23 -38.46 -0.35
N VAL A 21 -30.15 -37.98 -1.19
CA VAL A 21 -29.80 -37.18 -2.37
C VAL A 21 -29.15 -35.84 -1.95
N GLY A 22 -29.70 -35.15 -0.94
CA GLY A 22 -29.12 -33.92 -0.40
C GLY A 22 -27.72 -34.10 0.15
N ALA A 23 -27.47 -35.18 0.89
CA ALA A 23 -26.15 -35.52 1.42
C ALA A 23 -25.14 -35.81 0.30
N LEU A 24 -25.53 -36.61 -0.70
CA LEU A 24 -24.69 -36.91 -1.86
C LEU A 24 -24.33 -35.64 -2.64
N MET A 25 -25.29 -34.76 -2.93
CA MET A 25 -25.01 -33.48 -3.59
C MET A 25 -24.04 -32.64 -2.76
N LYS A 26 -24.27 -32.52 -1.44
CA LYS A 26 -23.40 -31.75 -0.54
C LYS A 26 -21.96 -32.27 -0.54
N THR A 27 -21.76 -33.59 -0.51
CA THR A 27 -20.42 -34.20 -0.59
C THR A 27 -19.74 -33.91 -1.93
N CYS A 28 -20.49 -33.97 -3.05
CA CYS A 28 -19.96 -33.64 -4.37
C CYS A 28 -19.52 -32.17 -4.45
N ILE A 29 -20.31 -31.25 -3.89
CA ILE A 29 -19.99 -29.81 -3.84
C ILE A 29 -18.74 -29.56 -3.00
N GLN A 30 -18.62 -30.21 -1.83
CA GLN A 30 -17.43 -30.09 -0.98
C GLN A 30 -16.17 -30.64 -1.64
N ALA A 31 -16.31 -31.65 -2.52
CA ALA A 31 -15.22 -32.18 -3.33
C ALA A 31 -14.94 -31.36 -4.60
N GLY A 32 -15.65 -30.24 -4.84
CA GLY A 32 -15.52 -29.41 -6.05
C GLY A 32 -16.04 -30.07 -7.33
N GLN A 33 -16.81 -31.16 -7.22
CA GLN A 33 -17.33 -31.95 -8.35
C GLN A 33 -18.73 -31.48 -8.73
N ALA A 34 -18.83 -30.30 -9.37
CA ALA A 34 -20.11 -29.69 -9.74
C ALA A 34 -20.91 -30.55 -10.73
N ASP A 35 -20.27 -31.19 -11.71
CA ASP A 35 -20.95 -32.02 -12.72
C ASP A 35 -21.62 -33.25 -12.08
N ARG A 36 -20.93 -33.91 -11.14
CA ARG A 36 -21.51 -35.01 -10.36
C ARG A 36 -22.67 -34.57 -9.48
N ALA A 37 -22.59 -33.37 -8.89
CA ALA A 37 -23.72 -32.83 -8.15
C ALA A 37 -24.97 -32.65 -9.06
N ARG A 38 -24.79 -32.29 -10.33
CA ARG A 38 -25.88 -32.19 -11.32
C ARG A 38 -26.45 -33.56 -11.70
N GLU A 39 -25.61 -34.58 -11.80
CA GLU A 39 -26.05 -35.96 -12.02
C GLU A 39 -26.89 -36.45 -10.84
N VAL A 40 -26.42 -36.24 -9.60
CA VAL A 40 -27.17 -36.58 -8.39
C VAL A 40 -28.49 -35.80 -8.32
N TYR A 41 -28.52 -34.55 -8.76
CA TYR A 41 -29.77 -33.77 -8.84
C TYR A 41 -30.83 -34.40 -9.76
N LYS A 42 -30.43 -35.00 -10.89
CA LYS A 42 -31.38 -35.68 -11.80
C LYS A 42 -32.10 -36.85 -11.13
N MET A 43 -31.51 -37.45 -10.11
CA MET A 43 -32.16 -38.51 -9.33
C MET A 43 -33.47 -38.05 -8.67
N LEU A 44 -33.64 -36.76 -8.38
CA LEU A 44 -34.93 -36.25 -7.87
C LEU A 44 -36.07 -36.49 -8.86
N GLN A 45 -35.80 -36.35 -10.16
CA GLN A 45 -36.79 -36.60 -11.21
C GLN A 45 -36.93 -38.09 -11.49
N GLU A 46 -35.82 -38.82 -11.60
CA GLU A 46 -35.81 -40.27 -11.91
C GLU A 46 -36.58 -41.10 -10.87
N TYR A 47 -36.43 -40.76 -9.59
CA TYR A 47 -37.10 -41.45 -8.49
C TYR A 47 -38.38 -40.74 -8.02
N SER A 48 -38.85 -39.71 -8.74
CA SER A 48 -40.05 -38.93 -8.41
C SER A 48 -40.06 -38.41 -6.96
N ILE A 49 -38.90 -37.96 -6.47
CA ILE A 49 -38.72 -37.45 -5.12
C ILE A 49 -39.12 -35.97 -5.11
N LYS A 50 -40.19 -35.63 -4.38
CA LYS A 50 -40.68 -34.24 -4.26
C LYS A 50 -39.59 -33.27 -3.77
N GLY A 51 -38.74 -33.74 -2.85
CA GLY A 51 -37.68 -32.96 -2.22
C GLY A 51 -38.18 -31.98 -1.15
N THR A 52 -37.25 -31.28 -0.52
CA THR A 52 -37.48 -30.20 0.45
C THR A 52 -36.73 -28.94 -0.01
N PRO A 53 -37.11 -27.73 0.46
CA PRO A 53 -36.39 -26.50 0.12
C PRO A 53 -34.88 -26.57 0.37
N GLU A 54 -34.47 -27.32 1.41
CA GLU A 54 -33.06 -27.57 1.72
C GLU A 54 -32.33 -28.31 0.59
N VAL A 55 -32.93 -29.34 -0.01
CA VAL A 55 -32.31 -30.11 -1.10
C VAL A 55 -32.15 -29.24 -2.35
N TYR A 56 -33.15 -28.42 -2.69
CA TYR A 56 -33.04 -27.47 -3.79
C TYR A 56 -31.99 -26.39 -3.51
N THR A 57 -31.84 -25.93 -2.26
CA THR A 57 -30.80 -24.99 -1.85
C THR A 57 -29.40 -25.60 -1.97
N ILE A 58 -29.23 -26.88 -1.62
CA ILE A 58 -27.96 -27.61 -1.83
C ILE A 58 -27.64 -27.69 -3.32
N ALA A 59 -28.62 -28.06 -4.15
CA ALA A 59 -28.45 -28.10 -5.61
C ALA A 59 -28.04 -26.73 -6.15
N LEU A 60 -28.66 -25.65 -5.67
CA LEU A 60 -28.37 -24.28 -6.08
C LEU A 60 -26.96 -23.83 -5.69
N ARG A 61 -26.45 -24.21 -4.52
CA ARG A 61 -25.06 -23.94 -4.10
C ARG A 61 -24.03 -24.54 -5.05
N SER A 62 -24.34 -25.65 -5.72
CA SER A 62 -23.45 -26.19 -6.76
C SER A 62 -23.28 -25.22 -7.94
N CYS A 63 -24.29 -24.39 -8.21
CA CYS A 63 -24.29 -23.37 -9.24
C CYS A 63 -23.52 -22.12 -8.81
N SER A 64 -23.50 -21.78 -7.52
CA SER A 64 -22.79 -20.60 -7.01
C SER A 64 -21.30 -20.68 -7.29
N LEU A 65 -20.70 -21.87 -7.17
CA LEU A 65 -19.28 -22.09 -7.46
C LEU A 65 -18.93 -21.86 -8.94
N THR A 66 -19.82 -22.23 -9.86
CA THR A 66 -19.58 -22.13 -11.31
C THR A 66 -20.20 -20.88 -11.94
N GLY A 67 -20.99 -20.10 -11.20
CA GLY A 67 -21.79 -18.99 -11.74
C GLY A 67 -22.81 -19.43 -12.79
N ASP A 68 -23.29 -20.69 -12.74
CA ASP A 68 -24.22 -21.22 -13.75
C ASP A 68 -25.65 -20.79 -13.46
N LEU A 69 -25.98 -19.56 -13.86
CA LEU A 69 -27.31 -18.99 -13.70
C LEU A 69 -28.38 -19.77 -14.49
N GLY A 70 -28.04 -20.37 -15.63
CA GLY A 70 -28.99 -21.11 -16.45
C GLY A 70 -29.51 -22.34 -15.71
N PHE A 71 -28.60 -23.11 -15.11
CA PHE A 71 -28.99 -24.26 -14.30
C PHE A 71 -29.72 -23.84 -13.01
N ALA A 72 -29.29 -22.76 -12.36
CA ALA A 72 -29.97 -22.23 -11.18
C ALA A 72 -31.44 -21.83 -11.44
N LEU A 73 -31.72 -21.17 -12.56
CA LEU A 73 -33.09 -20.83 -12.96
C LEU A 73 -33.92 -22.07 -13.27
N LYS A 74 -33.33 -23.11 -13.88
CA LYS A 74 -33.98 -24.39 -14.08
C LYS A 74 -34.37 -25.07 -12.77
N ILE A 75 -33.48 -25.05 -11.76
CA ILE A 75 -33.79 -25.58 -10.41
C ILE A 75 -34.99 -24.83 -9.81
N TYR A 76 -35.05 -23.51 -9.96
CA TYR A 76 -36.17 -22.71 -9.48
C TYR A 76 -37.49 -23.00 -10.21
N GLU A 77 -37.46 -23.20 -11.53
CA GLU A 77 -38.62 -23.63 -12.30
C GLU A 77 -39.11 -25.02 -11.88
N ASP A 78 -38.19 -25.97 -11.71
CA ASP A 78 -38.51 -27.35 -11.30
C ASP A 78 -39.14 -27.37 -9.89
N MET A 79 -38.58 -26.58 -8.96
CA MET A 79 -39.13 -26.38 -7.61
C MET A 79 -40.57 -25.84 -7.65
N ASN A 80 -40.86 -24.87 -8.51
CA ASN A 80 -42.19 -24.29 -8.70
C ASN A 80 -43.17 -25.31 -9.33
N LYS A 81 -42.75 -26.07 -10.35
CA LYS A 81 -43.59 -27.10 -11.02
C LYS A 81 -44.03 -28.19 -10.06
N ILE A 82 -43.15 -28.59 -9.13
CA ILE A 82 -43.42 -29.65 -8.13
C ILE A 82 -44.20 -29.09 -6.92
N GLY A 83 -44.40 -27.76 -6.86
CA GLY A 83 -45.15 -27.09 -5.80
C GLY A 83 -44.42 -27.04 -4.46
N VAL A 84 -43.07 -27.01 -4.48
CA VAL A 84 -42.26 -26.77 -3.28
C VAL A 84 -42.04 -25.26 -3.16
N GLN A 85 -42.43 -24.66 -2.03
CA GLN A 85 -42.27 -23.22 -1.85
C GLN A 85 -40.81 -22.86 -1.52
N PRO A 86 -40.21 -21.86 -2.19
CA PRO A 86 -38.88 -21.37 -1.87
C PRO A 86 -38.88 -20.70 -0.50
N ASP A 87 -37.88 -21.01 0.31
CA ASP A 87 -37.61 -20.29 1.55
C ASP A 87 -36.62 -19.13 1.32
N GLU A 88 -36.41 -18.30 2.34
CA GLU A 88 -35.51 -17.15 2.25
C GLU A 88 -34.05 -17.56 1.90
N MET A 89 -33.63 -18.75 2.36
CA MET A 89 -32.29 -19.26 2.09
C MET A 89 -32.12 -19.64 0.61
N PHE A 90 -33.12 -20.30 0.02
CA PHE A 90 -33.13 -20.62 -1.41
C PHE A 90 -33.09 -19.33 -2.24
N LEU A 91 -33.91 -18.34 -1.90
CA LEU A 91 -34.01 -17.08 -2.62
C LEU A 91 -32.70 -16.27 -2.58
N SER A 92 -32.09 -16.17 -1.39
CA SER A 92 -30.80 -15.48 -1.24
C SER A 92 -29.66 -16.19 -1.99
N ALA A 93 -29.65 -17.53 -2.01
CA ALA A 93 -28.72 -18.30 -2.80
C ALA A 93 -28.96 -18.14 -4.32
N LEU A 94 -30.20 -17.99 -4.77
CA LEU A 94 -30.53 -17.82 -6.19
C LEU A 94 -29.99 -16.47 -6.72
N VAL A 95 -30.17 -15.42 -5.92
CA VAL A 95 -29.61 -14.09 -6.21
C VAL A 95 -28.07 -14.13 -6.15
N ASP A 96 -27.49 -14.88 -5.22
CA ASP A 96 -26.03 -15.04 -5.11
C ASP A 96 -25.42 -15.70 -6.35
N VAL A 97 -26.09 -16.72 -6.95
CA VAL A 97 -25.64 -17.30 -8.23
C VAL A 97 -25.62 -16.25 -9.34
N ALA A 98 -26.64 -15.38 -9.43
CA ALA A 98 -26.65 -14.29 -10.41
C ALA A 98 -25.49 -13.31 -10.21
N GLY A 99 -25.09 -13.07 -8.95
CA GLY A 99 -23.92 -12.27 -8.61
C GLY A 99 -22.59 -12.91 -9.02
N HIS A 100 -22.42 -14.22 -8.84
CA HIS A 100 -21.25 -14.96 -9.33
C HIS A 100 -21.20 -14.99 -10.86
N ALA A 101 -22.36 -15.01 -11.52
CA ALA A 101 -22.48 -14.87 -12.97
C ALA A 101 -22.26 -13.43 -13.50
N ARG A 102 -22.01 -12.45 -12.61
CA ARG A 102 -21.88 -11.01 -12.91
C ARG A 102 -23.08 -10.43 -13.67
N ARG A 103 -24.29 -10.95 -13.41
CA ARG A 103 -25.54 -10.51 -14.03
C ARG A 103 -26.42 -9.77 -13.03
N ALA A 104 -26.12 -8.50 -12.81
CA ALA A 104 -26.90 -7.65 -11.90
C ALA A 104 -28.38 -7.57 -12.33
N ASP A 105 -28.69 -7.40 -13.62
CA ASP A 105 -30.08 -7.35 -14.11
C ASP A 105 -30.89 -8.59 -13.70
N ALA A 106 -30.29 -9.77 -13.81
CA ALA A 106 -30.95 -11.01 -13.41
C ALA A 106 -31.23 -11.05 -11.90
N ALA A 107 -30.31 -10.54 -11.07
CA ALA A 107 -30.51 -10.45 -9.62
C ALA A 107 -31.73 -9.58 -9.26
N PHE A 108 -31.91 -8.43 -9.93
CA PHE A 108 -33.09 -7.58 -9.73
C PHE A 108 -34.39 -8.25 -10.23
N GLU A 109 -34.36 -8.86 -11.41
CA GLU A 109 -35.53 -9.55 -11.95
C GLU A 109 -35.97 -10.72 -11.06
N ILE A 110 -35.02 -11.47 -10.48
CA ILE A 110 -35.32 -12.52 -9.50
C ILE A 110 -36.03 -11.92 -8.26
N ILE A 111 -35.49 -10.85 -7.67
CA ILE A 111 -36.12 -10.20 -6.50
C ILE A 111 -37.53 -9.70 -6.84
N LYS A 112 -37.72 -9.13 -8.04
CA LYS A 112 -39.00 -8.61 -8.51
C LYS A 112 -40.04 -9.72 -8.73
N ASP A 113 -39.65 -10.83 -9.37
CA ASP A 113 -40.50 -12.01 -9.57
C ASP A 113 -40.95 -12.61 -8.23
N VAL A 114 -40.00 -12.77 -7.30
CA VAL A 114 -40.25 -13.34 -5.98
C VAL A 114 -41.21 -12.46 -5.17
N ARG A 115 -41.05 -11.14 -5.23
CA ARG A 115 -41.96 -10.18 -4.60
C ARG A 115 -43.35 -10.20 -5.26
N ALA A 116 -43.42 -10.28 -6.58
CA ALA A 116 -44.69 -10.35 -7.32
C ALA A 116 -45.51 -11.61 -6.98
N LYS A 117 -44.82 -12.71 -6.65
CA LYS A 117 -45.42 -13.96 -6.15
C LYS A 117 -45.80 -13.93 -4.67
N GLY A 118 -45.55 -12.82 -3.96
CA GLY A 118 -45.91 -12.63 -2.57
C GLY A 118 -44.92 -13.24 -1.56
N PHE A 119 -43.74 -13.68 -1.99
CA PHE A 119 -42.71 -14.19 -1.08
C PHE A 119 -41.99 -13.05 -0.36
N HIS A 120 -41.61 -13.28 0.89
CA HIS A 120 -40.82 -12.34 1.67
C HIS A 120 -39.35 -12.37 1.21
N VAL A 121 -38.83 -11.22 0.78
CA VAL A 121 -37.41 -11.04 0.43
C VAL A 121 -36.69 -10.47 1.64
N GLY A 122 -35.87 -11.28 2.30
CA GLY A 122 -35.11 -10.85 3.46
C GLY A 122 -33.79 -10.17 3.12
N ILE A 123 -33.09 -9.71 4.16
CA ILE A 123 -31.87 -8.90 4.05
C ILE A 123 -30.74 -9.60 3.30
N MET A 124 -30.67 -10.94 3.41
CA MET A 124 -29.64 -11.73 2.75
C MET A 124 -29.76 -11.65 1.23
N ALA A 125 -30.98 -11.67 0.68
CA ALA A 125 -31.20 -11.55 -0.75
C ALA A 125 -30.82 -10.16 -1.29
N TYR A 126 -31.15 -9.09 -0.55
CA TYR A 126 -30.66 -7.74 -0.89
C TYR A 126 -29.14 -7.64 -0.81
N SER A 127 -28.51 -8.29 0.18
CA SER A 127 -27.05 -8.30 0.32
C SER A 127 -26.40 -9.02 -0.85
N SER A 128 -26.95 -10.16 -1.28
CA SER A 128 -26.51 -10.87 -2.48
C SER A 128 -26.70 -10.03 -3.75
N CYS A 129 -27.81 -9.30 -3.86
CA CYS A 129 -28.07 -8.42 -5.00
C CYS A 129 -27.05 -7.26 -5.06
N MET A 130 -26.72 -6.67 -3.92
CA MET A 130 -25.66 -5.65 -3.84
C MET A 130 -24.29 -6.23 -4.22
N GLY A 131 -23.99 -7.46 -3.79
CA GLY A 131 -22.82 -8.20 -4.24
C GLY A 131 -22.82 -8.43 -5.76
N ALA A 132 -23.98 -8.72 -6.36
CA ALA A 132 -24.12 -8.87 -7.81
C ALA A 132 -23.84 -7.55 -8.55
N CYS A 133 -24.32 -6.42 -8.06
CA CYS A 133 -24.00 -5.09 -8.60
C CYS A 133 -22.49 -4.82 -8.54
N CYS A 134 -21.86 -5.12 -7.40
CA CYS A 134 -20.41 -4.96 -7.21
C CYS A 134 -19.61 -5.83 -8.19
N ASN A 135 -19.96 -7.12 -8.33
CA ASN A 135 -19.27 -8.04 -9.24
C ASN A 135 -19.47 -7.67 -10.73
N ALA A 136 -20.61 -7.09 -11.07
CA ALA A 136 -20.90 -6.56 -12.40
C ALA A 136 -20.27 -5.18 -12.65
N LYS A 137 -19.70 -4.53 -11.62
CA LYS A 137 -19.22 -3.14 -11.64
C LYS A 137 -20.28 -2.13 -12.09
N ASP A 138 -21.54 -2.40 -11.76
CA ASP A 138 -22.68 -1.55 -12.10
C ASP A 138 -23.06 -0.67 -10.90
N TRP A 139 -22.35 0.44 -10.76
CA TRP A 139 -22.53 1.38 -9.65
C TRP A 139 -23.89 2.08 -9.66
N LYS A 140 -24.51 2.24 -10.83
CA LYS A 140 -25.83 2.86 -10.97
C LYS A 140 -26.89 1.98 -10.34
N LYS A 141 -26.86 0.68 -10.64
CA LYS A 141 -27.77 -0.28 -10.00
C LYS A 141 -27.47 -0.46 -8.52
N ALA A 142 -26.20 -0.41 -8.11
CA ALA A 142 -25.85 -0.44 -6.69
C ALA A 142 -26.49 0.72 -5.92
N LEU A 143 -26.41 1.95 -6.45
CA LEU A 143 -27.08 3.12 -5.87
C LEU A 143 -28.61 2.98 -5.89
N GLN A 144 -29.19 2.53 -6.98
CA GLN A 144 -30.63 2.30 -7.06
C GLN A 144 -31.10 1.33 -5.96
N LEU A 145 -30.39 0.21 -5.78
CA LEU A 145 -30.69 -0.75 -4.73
C LEU A 145 -30.59 -0.15 -3.34
N PHE A 146 -29.59 0.72 -3.12
CA PHE A 146 -29.41 1.40 -1.84
C PHE A 146 -30.59 2.34 -1.52
N GLU A 147 -31.06 3.10 -2.50
CA GLU A 147 -32.26 3.95 -2.34
C GLU A 147 -33.52 3.11 -2.07
N GLU A 148 -33.69 1.97 -2.74
CA GLU A 148 -34.79 1.05 -2.48
C GLU A 148 -34.74 0.49 -1.05
N ILE A 149 -33.55 0.10 -0.57
CA ILE A 149 -33.33 -0.41 0.79
C ILE A 149 -33.65 0.66 1.84
N LYS A 150 -33.27 1.92 1.59
CA LYS A 150 -33.66 3.06 2.43
C LYS A 150 -35.18 3.26 2.45
N ALA A 151 -35.83 3.20 1.28
CA ALA A 151 -37.28 3.39 1.17
C ALA A 151 -38.08 2.34 1.95
N ILE A 152 -37.63 1.08 1.96
CA ILE A 152 -38.25 0.00 2.75
C ILE A 152 -37.81 -0.03 4.23
N LYS A 153 -36.98 0.94 4.66
CA LYS A 153 -36.44 1.07 6.03
C LYS A 153 -35.68 -0.18 6.50
N LEU A 154 -35.02 -0.87 5.58
CA LEU A 154 -34.18 -2.03 5.91
C LEU A 154 -32.80 -1.53 6.34
N ILE A 155 -32.32 -1.96 7.51
CA ILE A 155 -30.98 -1.60 8.01
C ILE A 155 -29.95 -2.41 7.21
N PRO A 156 -29.05 -1.79 6.43
CA PRO A 156 -28.10 -2.52 5.63
C PRO A 156 -27.04 -3.24 6.47
N THR A 157 -26.50 -4.35 5.96
CA THR A 157 -25.38 -5.05 6.60
C THR A 157 -24.04 -4.43 6.19
N VAL A 158 -22.99 -4.62 7.00
CA VAL A 158 -21.63 -4.14 6.66
C VAL A 158 -21.13 -4.68 5.31
N PRO A 159 -21.29 -5.97 4.96
CA PRO A 159 -20.91 -6.48 3.63
C PRO A 159 -21.64 -5.80 2.48
N MET A 160 -22.94 -5.53 2.65
CA MET A 160 -23.75 -4.82 1.65
C MET A 160 -23.24 -3.39 1.44
N MET A 161 -22.95 -2.65 2.52
CA MET A 161 -22.39 -1.31 2.43
C MET A 161 -20.98 -1.30 1.80
N ASN A 162 -20.15 -2.29 2.11
CA ASN A 162 -18.82 -2.45 1.49
C ASN A 162 -18.94 -2.73 -0.02
N ALA A 163 -19.89 -3.57 -0.44
CA ALA A 163 -20.14 -3.85 -1.85
C ALA A 163 -20.63 -2.60 -2.60
N LEU A 164 -21.49 -1.78 -1.98
CA LEU A 164 -21.95 -0.51 -2.53
C LEU A 164 -20.77 0.47 -2.73
N ILE A 165 -19.96 0.69 -1.69
CA ILE A 165 -18.79 1.57 -1.74
C ILE A 165 -17.78 1.08 -2.79
N THR A 166 -17.54 -0.23 -2.84
CA THR A 166 -16.64 -0.83 -3.84
C THR A 166 -17.15 -0.60 -5.26
N SER A 167 -18.44 -0.81 -5.50
CA SER A 167 -19.05 -0.56 -6.81
C SER A 167 -18.93 0.91 -7.22
N LEU A 168 -19.18 1.84 -6.31
CA LEU A 168 -19.00 3.28 -6.56
C LEU A 168 -17.55 3.64 -6.89
N CYS A 169 -16.59 3.10 -6.13
CA CYS A 169 -15.16 3.31 -6.36
C CYS A 169 -14.70 2.74 -7.71
N ASP A 170 -15.21 1.57 -8.11
CA ASP A 170 -14.92 0.95 -9.41
C ASP A 170 -15.55 1.72 -10.59
N GLY A 171 -16.57 2.54 -10.31
CA GLY A 171 -17.20 3.47 -11.27
C GLY A 171 -16.59 4.88 -11.26
N ASP A 172 -15.43 5.07 -10.66
CA ASP A 172 -14.75 6.36 -10.45
C ASP A 172 -15.59 7.40 -9.68
N GLN A 173 -16.61 6.98 -8.94
CA GLN A 173 -17.51 7.84 -8.16
C GLN A 173 -17.04 7.98 -6.70
N VAL A 174 -15.76 8.27 -6.47
CA VAL A 174 -15.16 8.29 -5.12
C VAL A 174 -15.77 9.34 -4.19
N LEU A 175 -16.10 10.54 -4.72
CA LEU A 175 -16.79 11.58 -3.94
C LEU A 175 -18.16 11.09 -3.46
N LYS A 176 -18.91 10.42 -4.35
CA LYS A 176 -20.21 9.84 -3.99
C LYS A 176 -20.06 8.70 -2.99
N ALA A 177 -19.01 7.89 -3.11
CA ALA A 177 -18.71 6.84 -2.14
C ALA A 177 -18.43 7.41 -0.74
N ALA A 178 -17.76 8.56 -0.64
CA ALA A 178 -17.54 9.26 0.63
C ALA A 178 -18.83 9.87 1.21
N GLU A 179 -19.74 10.39 0.37
CA GLU A 179 -21.09 10.80 0.83
C GLU A 179 -21.86 9.61 1.42
N VAL A 180 -21.86 8.50 0.69
CA VAL A 180 -22.53 7.26 1.11
C VAL A 180 -21.92 6.72 2.41
N LEU A 181 -20.60 6.85 2.64
CA LEU A 181 -19.98 6.51 3.92
C LEU A 181 -20.61 7.30 5.09
N ASN A 182 -20.90 8.58 4.90
CA ASN A 182 -21.57 9.37 5.94
C ASN A 182 -23.01 8.92 6.16
N GLU A 183 -23.76 8.64 5.09
CA GLU A 183 -25.13 8.07 5.18
C GLU A 183 -25.13 6.72 5.92
N ILE A 184 -24.14 5.86 5.67
CA ILE A 184 -23.94 4.57 6.35
C ILE A 184 -23.81 4.77 7.87
N LYS A 185 -23.03 5.78 8.29
CA LYS A 185 -22.83 6.12 9.70
C LYS A 185 -24.11 6.63 10.36
N GLU A 186 -24.89 7.44 9.65
CA GLU A 186 -26.20 7.93 10.12
C GLU A 186 -27.20 6.79 10.34
N LEU A 187 -27.12 5.75 9.50
CA LEU A 187 -27.88 4.50 9.65
C LEU A 187 -27.34 3.58 10.77
N ARG A 188 -26.39 4.06 11.58
CA ARG A 188 -25.73 3.33 12.69
C ARG A 188 -24.99 2.06 12.27
N VAL A 189 -24.67 1.93 10.99
CA VAL A 189 -23.81 0.85 10.49
C VAL A 189 -22.37 1.31 10.66
N ARG A 190 -21.56 0.53 11.38
CA ARG A 190 -20.15 0.88 11.63
C ARG A 190 -19.29 0.46 10.43
N PRO A 191 -18.59 1.41 9.78
CA PRO A 191 -17.58 1.08 8.78
C PRO A 191 -16.49 0.21 9.39
N ASN A 192 -15.84 -0.61 8.57
CA ASN A 192 -14.73 -1.43 8.99
C ASN A 192 -13.47 -1.14 8.16
N GLU A 193 -12.41 -1.89 8.43
CA GLU A 193 -11.12 -1.77 7.74
C GLU A 193 -11.26 -1.88 6.21
N ILE A 194 -12.14 -2.76 5.73
CA ILE A 194 -12.39 -2.95 4.30
C ILE A 194 -13.00 -1.68 3.69
N THR A 195 -13.97 -1.06 4.37
CA THR A 195 -14.62 0.17 3.91
C THR A 195 -13.60 1.27 3.63
N TYR A 196 -12.73 1.55 4.60
CA TYR A 196 -11.70 2.58 4.48
C TYR A 196 -10.61 2.21 3.48
N SER A 197 -10.21 0.93 3.41
CA SER A 197 -9.20 0.48 2.45
C SER A 197 -9.65 0.70 1.01
N VAL A 198 -10.90 0.36 0.69
CA VAL A 198 -11.46 0.54 -0.66
C VAL A 198 -11.49 2.02 -1.04
N LEU A 199 -11.94 2.89 -0.14
CA LEU A 199 -11.97 4.33 -0.39
C LEU A 199 -10.56 4.91 -0.57
N CYS A 200 -9.60 4.57 0.29
CA CYS A 200 -8.23 5.08 0.17
C CYS A 200 -7.56 4.64 -1.14
N VAL A 201 -7.78 3.38 -1.56
CA VAL A 201 -7.28 2.89 -2.85
C VAL A 201 -7.93 3.64 -4.01
N ALA A 202 -9.22 3.94 -3.93
CA ALA A 202 -9.91 4.72 -4.96
C ALA A 202 -9.43 6.18 -5.01
N CYS A 203 -9.19 6.80 -3.86
CA CYS A 203 -8.58 8.13 -3.78
C CYS A 203 -7.20 8.15 -4.43
N GLU A 204 -6.37 7.12 -4.24
CA GLU A 204 -5.05 7.02 -4.87
C GLU A 204 -5.15 6.94 -6.40
N ARG A 205 -6.09 6.15 -6.92
CA ARG A 205 -6.33 6.04 -8.37
C ARG A 205 -6.79 7.37 -8.98
N ASN A 206 -7.64 8.11 -8.27
CA ASN A 206 -8.25 9.35 -8.76
C ASN A 206 -7.42 10.61 -8.43
N GLY A 207 -6.33 10.48 -7.67
CA GLY A 207 -5.51 11.62 -7.23
C GLY A 207 -6.19 12.49 -6.16
N GLU A 208 -7.22 11.98 -5.47
CA GLU A 208 -8.01 12.72 -4.49
C GLU A 208 -7.34 12.75 -3.12
N ALA A 209 -6.20 13.44 -3.04
CA ALA A 209 -5.33 13.43 -1.86
C ALA A 209 -5.95 14.08 -0.62
N GLN A 210 -6.76 15.14 -0.80
CA GLN A 210 -7.41 15.81 0.32
C GLN A 210 -8.47 14.91 0.96
N LEU A 211 -9.32 14.30 0.13
CA LEU A 211 -10.32 13.35 0.59
C LEU A 211 -9.68 12.17 1.34
N ALA A 212 -8.56 11.66 0.85
CA ALA A 212 -7.85 10.56 1.52
C ALA A 212 -7.39 10.93 2.94
N LEU A 213 -6.89 12.16 3.15
CA LEU A 213 -6.51 12.65 4.48
C LEU A 213 -7.74 12.86 5.38
N ASP A 214 -8.84 13.36 4.83
CA ASP A 214 -10.09 13.52 5.60
C ASP A 214 -10.63 12.15 6.03
N LEU A 215 -10.60 11.15 5.15
CA LEU A 215 -10.93 9.76 5.47
C LEU A 215 -10.00 9.16 6.52
N PHE A 216 -8.71 9.50 6.50
CA PHE A 216 -7.75 9.06 7.52
C PHE A 216 -8.09 9.62 8.91
N GLU A 217 -8.50 10.89 9.02
CA GLU A 217 -8.96 11.43 10.30
C GLU A 217 -10.29 10.79 10.74
N GLN A 218 -11.22 10.57 9.81
CA GLN A 218 -12.48 9.87 10.13
C GLN A 218 -12.23 8.43 10.62
N LEU A 219 -11.29 7.70 10.02
CA LEU A 219 -10.92 6.34 10.44
C LEU A 219 -10.49 6.31 11.90
N LYS A 220 -9.76 7.32 12.37
CA LYS A 220 -9.34 7.44 13.78
C LYS A 220 -10.53 7.70 14.70
N VAL A 221 -11.43 8.58 14.29
CA VAL A 221 -12.66 8.90 15.05
C VAL A 221 -13.56 7.68 15.17
N ASP A 222 -13.66 6.89 14.11
CA ASP A 222 -14.45 5.65 14.09
C ASP A 222 -13.78 4.51 14.88
N GLY A 223 -12.53 4.67 15.31
CA GLY A 223 -11.77 3.65 16.04
C GLY A 223 -11.41 2.43 15.20
N VAL A 224 -11.32 2.59 13.87
CA VAL A 224 -10.96 1.51 12.95
C VAL A 224 -9.43 1.41 12.88
N GLY A 225 -8.90 0.17 12.93
CA GLY A 225 -7.47 -0.08 12.87
C GLY A 225 -6.87 0.30 11.51
N LEU A 226 -5.63 0.79 11.52
CA LEU A 226 -4.87 0.96 10.29
C LEU A 226 -4.45 -0.39 9.73
N ASN A 227 -4.30 -0.46 8.42
CA ASN A 227 -3.70 -1.60 7.75
C ASN A 227 -2.64 -1.15 6.73
N PRO A 228 -1.81 -2.07 6.21
CA PRO A 228 -0.75 -1.73 5.27
C PRO A 228 -1.25 -1.07 3.98
N THR A 229 -2.44 -1.45 3.51
CA THR A 229 -3.05 -0.90 2.29
C THR A 229 -3.35 0.59 2.43
N ILE A 230 -4.05 0.98 3.50
CA ILE A 230 -4.40 2.37 3.79
C ILE A 230 -3.14 3.23 3.93
N VAL A 231 -2.15 2.75 4.69
CA VAL A 231 -0.89 3.47 4.90
C VAL A 231 -0.13 3.64 3.58
N GLY A 232 -0.07 2.60 2.74
CA GLY A 232 0.53 2.64 1.40
C GLY A 232 -0.13 3.66 0.49
N CYS A 233 -1.47 3.65 0.40
CA CYS A 233 -2.22 4.59 -0.44
C CYS A 233 -2.05 6.04 0.01
N LEU A 234 -2.12 6.30 1.32
CA LEU A 234 -1.97 7.65 1.88
C LEU A 234 -0.55 8.21 1.65
N THR A 235 0.48 7.40 1.91
CA THR A 235 1.87 7.82 1.69
C THR A 235 2.22 7.93 0.21
N GLY A 236 1.65 7.07 -0.65
CA GLY A 236 1.71 7.16 -2.11
C GLY A 236 1.10 8.45 -2.66
N LEU A 237 -0.11 8.79 -2.23
CA LEU A 237 -0.78 10.06 -2.58
C LEU A 237 0.02 11.27 -2.11
N CYS A 238 0.55 11.26 -0.89
CA CYS A 238 1.40 12.33 -0.40
C CYS A 238 2.64 12.52 -1.28
N LEU A 239 3.26 11.43 -1.74
CA LEU A 239 4.41 11.50 -2.65
C LEU A 239 4.01 12.05 -4.02
N GLN A 240 2.87 11.64 -4.58
CA GLN A 240 2.37 12.15 -5.85
C GLN A 240 2.13 13.66 -5.77
N MET A 241 1.41 14.12 -4.75
CA MET A 241 1.14 15.54 -4.55
C MET A 241 2.41 16.34 -4.26
N PHE A 242 3.34 15.78 -3.48
CA PHE A 242 4.65 16.39 -3.27
C PHE A 242 5.42 16.54 -4.59
N SER A 243 5.40 15.53 -5.46
CA SER A 243 6.07 15.59 -6.77
C SER A 243 5.43 16.62 -7.70
N TYR A 244 4.10 16.81 -7.60
CA TYR A 244 3.37 17.84 -8.31
C TYR A 244 3.76 19.25 -7.82
N ASP A 245 3.75 19.48 -6.50
CA ASP A 245 4.21 20.74 -5.88
C ASP A 245 5.68 21.04 -6.20
N LEU A 246 6.53 20.00 -6.24
CA LEU A 246 7.93 20.10 -6.65
C LEU A 246 8.05 20.60 -8.09
N SER A 247 7.23 20.09 -9.01
CA SER A 247 7.25 20.49 -10.42
C SER A 247 6.81 21.94 -10.64
N LEU A 248 5.94 22.45 -9.78
CA LEU A 248 5.47 23.84 -9.81
C LEU A 248 6.41 24.81 -9.08
N GLY A 249 7.43 24.31 -8.37
CA GLY A 249 8.33 25.14 -7.57
C GLY A 249 7.72 25.65 -6.26
N ASN A 250 6.62 25.05 -5.80
CA ASN A 250 5.89 25.47 -4.60
C ASN A 250 6.52 24.99 -3.28
N ILE A 251 7.61 24.23 -3.35
CA ILE A 251 8.26 23.67 -2.16
C ILE A 251 9.11 24.75 -1.49
N ILE A 252 8.71 25.09 -0.27
CA ILE A 252 9.44 26.04 0.58
C ILE A 252 10.36 25.25 1.51
N VAL A 253 11.64 25.62 1.51
CA VAL A 253 12.60 25.14 2.51
C VAL A 253 12.81 26.21 3.56
N ARG A 254 12.52 25.88 4.83
CA ARG A 254 12.74 26.76 5.98
C ARG A 254 13.93 26.27 6.79
N PHE A 255 14.59 27.20 7.49
CA PHE A 255 15.67 26.86 8.41
C PHE A 255 15.14 26.90 9.84
N ASN A 256 15.00 25.72 10.45
CA ASN A 256 14.61 25.60 11.84
C ASN A 256 15.84 25.25 12.69
N GLN A 257 16.17 26.08 13.69
CA GLN A 257 17.38 25.93 14.51
C GLN A 257 18.67 25.79 13.67
N GLY A 258 18.76 26.51 12.54
CA GLY A 258 19.90 26.44 11.62
C GLY A 258 19.96 25.17 10.75
N LYS A 259 18.92 24.33 10.76
CA LYS A 259 18.82 23.12 9.93
C LYS A 259 17.75 23.29 8.85
N PRO A 260 18.04 22.93 7.59
CA PRO A 260 17.07 23.03 6.51
C PRO A 260 15.99 21.96 6.65
N GLN A 261 14.73 22.38 6.53
CA GLN A 261 13.54 21.53 6.63
C GLN A 261 12.54 21.90 5.53
N ILE A 262 11.97 20.87 4.92
CA ILE A 262 10.89 21.03 3.94
C ILE A 262 9.60 21.41 4.66
N ASP A 263 9.06 22.58 4.36
CA ASP A 263 7.74 23.01 4.82
C ASP A 263 6.71 22.76 3.73
N ASN A 264 6.14 21.56 3.73
CA ASN A 264 5.09 21.15 2.82
C ASN A 264 4.08 20.27 3.56
N LYS A 265 2.79 20.51 3.28
CA LYS A 265 1.67 19.79 3.91
C LYS A 265 1.73 18.28 3.67
N TRP A 266 2.14 17.85 2.47
CA TRP A 266 2.22 16.44 2.12
C TRP A 266 3.38 15.74 2.81
N THR A 267 4.50 16.43 2.99
CA THR A 267 5.65 15.93 3.77
C THR A 267 5.27 15.71 5.24
N SER A 268 4.59 16.66 5.88
CA SER A 268 4.15 16.51 7.27
C SER A 268 3.10 15.41 7.42
N SER A 269 2.15 15.33 6.48
CA SER A 269 1.10 14.30 6.46
C SER A 269 1.70 12.90 6.27
N ALA A 270 2.66 12.72 5.36
CA ALA A 270 3.32 11.44 5.14
C ALA A 270 4.06 10.94 6.39
N ILE A 271 4.81 11.82 7.07
CA ILE A 271 5.50 11.48 8.33
C ILE A 271 4.49 11.12 9.43
N MET A 272 3.39 11.88 9.54
CA MET A 272 2.33 11.63 10.51
C MET A 272 1.72 10.24 10.31
N VAL A 273 1.30 9.93 9.07
CA VAL A 273 0.71 8.62 8.72
C VAL A 273 1.68 7.49 9.01
N PHE A 274 2.96 7.64 8.64
CA PHE A 274 4.00 6.64 8.89
C PHE A 274 4.19 6.35 10.38
N ARG A 275 4.36 7.40 11.19
CA ARG A 275 4.55 7.25 12.64
C ARG A 275 3.30 6.69 13.31
N GLN A 276 2.12 7.08 12.84
CA GLN A 276 0.88 6.54 13.37
C GLN A 276 0.73 5.04 13.06
N ALA A 277 1.15 4.59 11.87
CA ALA A 277 1.19 3.17 11.54
C ALA A 277 2.10 2.40 12.51
N ILE A 278 3.28 2.95 12.84
CA ILE A 278 4.20 2.37 13.82
C ILE A 278 3.54 2.31 15.21
N THR A 279 2.89 3.38 15.67
CA THR A 279 2.19 3.39 16.96
C THR A 279 1.02 2.40 17.03
N ALA A 280 0.41 2.10 15.88
CA ALA A 280 -0.64 1.08 15.76
C ALA A 280 -0.08 -0.37 15.71
N GLY A 281 1.24 -0.55 15.79
CA GLY A 281 1.90 -1.86 15.76
C GLY A 281 2.05 -2.45 14.35
N LEU A 282 1.84 -1.67 13.30
CA LEU A 282 2.07 -2.12 11.92
C LEU A 282 3.55 -2.07 11.58
N LEU A 283 4.04 -3.10 10.90
CA LEU A 283 5.36 -3.11 10.30
C LEU A 283 5.28 -2.43 8.93
N PRO A 284 5.86 -1.22 8.76
CA PRO A 284 5.82 -0.52 7.48
C PRO A 284 6.62 -1.30 6.43
N SER A 285 6.07 -1.42 5.22
CA SER A 285 6.77 -2.05 4.10
C SER A 285 7.92 -1.15 3.60
N SER A 286 8.86 -1.75 2.87
CA SER A 286 9.94 -0.99 2.18
C SER A 286 9.37 0.06 1.21
N ASP A 287 8.18 -0.17 0.65
CA ASP A 287 7.51 0.75 -0.27
C ASP A 287 7.00 1.98 0.48
N VAL A 288 6.26 1.78 1.58
CA VAL A 288 5.79 2.86 2.45
C VAL A 288 6.96 3.72 2.94
N LEU A 289 8.01 3.08 3.44
CA LEU A 289 9.20 3.79 3.88
C LEU A 289 9.82 4.61 2.74
N SER A 290 9.96 4.02 1.56
CA SER A 290 10.49 4.72 0.40
C SER A 290 9.61 5.90 -0.05
N GLN A 291 8.29 5.79 0.05
CA GLN A 291 7.36 6.86 -0.30
C GLN A 291 7.54 8.05 0.64
N VAL A 292 7.60 7.80 1.95
CA VAL A 292 7.83 8.84 2.97
C VAL A 292 9.19 9.51 2.80
N LEU A 293 10.24 8.73 2.52
CA LEU A 293 11.58 9.28 2.22
C LEU A 293 11.57 10.13 0.94
N GLY A 294 10.77 9.77 -0.06
CA GLY A 294 10.60 10.56 -1.28
C GLY A 294 10.04 11.96 -1.01
N CYS A 295 9.08 12.09 -0.09
CA CYS A 295 8.52 13.38 0.35
C CYS A 295 9.53 14.26 1.11
N LEU A 296 10.73 13.75 1.41
CA LEU A 296 11.78 14.43 2.16
C LEU A 296 12.99 14.80 1.29
N ARG A 297 12.91 14.59 -0.03
CA ARG A 297 13.97 14.95 -0.96
C ARG A 297 13.90 16.44 -1.29
N PHE A 298 15.03 17.14 -1.21
CA PHE A 298 15.07 18.55 -1.61
C PHE A 298 14.95 18.71 -3.15
N PRO A 299 14.37 19.83 -3.62
CA PRO A 299 14.40 20.18 -5.04
C PRO A 299 15.84 20.30 -5.55
N HIS A 300 16.08 19.81 -6.78
CA HIS A 300 17.39 19.93 -7.44
C HIS A 300 17.54 21.31 -8.09
N ASP A 301 17.64 22.35 -7.27
CA ASP A 301 17.89 23.71 -7.74
C ASP A 301 19.23 24.26 -7.24
N SER A 302 20.03 24.78 -8.17
CA SER A 302 21.23 25.53 -7.90
C SER A 302 21.01 26.74 -6.97
N SER A 303 19.84 27.38 -7.04
CA SER A 303 19.47 28.52 -6.20
C SER A 303 19.27 28.13 -4.73
N LEU A 304 18.73 26.94 -4.47
CA LEU A 304 18.59 26.41 -3.12
C LEU A 304 19.96 26.11 -2.52
N LYS A 305 20.90 25.63 -3.34
CA LYS A 305 22.27 25.40 -2.89
C LYS A 305 23.00 26.68 -2.53
N THR A 306 22.83 27.76 -3.30
CA THR A 306 23.43 29.07 -2.96
C THR A 306 22.78 29.65 -1.71
N THR A 307 21.45 29.62 -1.59
CA THR A 307 20.76 30.08 -0.37
C THR A 307 21.12 29.25 0.87
N PHE A 308 21.37 27.94 0.74
CA PHE A 308 21.93 27.13 1.83
C PHE A 308 23.31 27.63 2.26
N ILE A 309 24.19 27.98 1.33
CA ILE A 309 25.55 28.44 1.63
C ILE A 309 25.51 29.85 2.26
N ASP A 310 24.69 30.75 1.71
CA ASP A 310 24.54 32.13 2.18
C ASP A 310 23.98 32.16 3.60
N ASN A 311 22.92 31.39 3.89
CA ASN A 311 22.32 31.29 5.22
C ASN A 311 23.27 30.65 6.25
N MET A 312 24.28 29.92 5.81
CA MET A 312 25.32 29.35 6.67
C MET A 312 26.46 30.33 6.98
N GLY A 313 26.40 31.55 6.43
CA GLY A 313 27.34 32.64 6.73
C GLY A 313 28.74 32.43 6.14
N ILE A 314 28.86 31.58 5.10
CA ILE A 314 30.13 31.32 4.42
C ILE A 314 30.21 32.27 3.22
N SER A 315 30.90 33.41 3.37
CA SER A 315 31.24 34.28 2.24
C SER A 315 32.28 33.55 1.37
N CYS A 316 31.83 33.02 0.24
CA CYS A 316 32.69 32.42 -0.77
C CYS A 316 33.00 33.48 -1.84
N ASP A 317 34.01 34.32 -1.61
CA ASP A 317 34.66 35.07 -2.68
C ASP A 317 35.51 34.09 -3.52
N MET A 318 34.87 33.16 -4.25
CA MET A 318 35.38 32.44 -5.43
C MET A 318 34.35 31.36 -5.87
N PRO A 319 33.93 31.32 -7.15
CA PRO A 319 32.83 30.47 -7.63
C PRO A 319 33.16 28.96 -7.81
N HIS A 320 34.35 28.48 -7.40
CA HIS A 320 34.85 27.15 -7.80
C HIS A 320 35.44 26.29 -6.67
N HIS A 321 34.74 26.17 -5.53
CA HIS A 321 35.05 25.11 -4.57
C HIS A 321 33.84 24.19 -4.29
N PRO A 322 33.86 22.91 -4.73
CA PRO A 322 32.72 22.02 -4.60
C PRO A 322 32.46 21.46 -3.20
N ASN A 323 33.33 21.74 -2.22
CA ASN A 323 33.25 21.16 -0.87
C ASN A 323 33.62 22.20 0.21
N THR A 324 32.64 22.94 0.72
CA THR A 324 32.80 23.71 1.96
C THR A 324 31.91 23.12 3.05
N ASN A 325 32.29 21.89 3.42
CA ASN A 325 32.04 21.20 4.69
C ASN A 325 30.60 21.06 5.21
N SER A 326 29.81 20.23 4.52
CA SER A 326 29.00 19.17 5.16
C SER A 326 27.87 19.60 6.11
N LEU A 327 26.99 20.48 5.65
CA LEU A 327 26.09 21.27 6.50
C LEU A 327 24.66 20.70 6.57
N LEU A 328 24.13 20.19 7.68
CA LEU A 328 24.78 19.56 8.81
C LEU A 328 23.83 18.50 9.40
N GLU A 329 23.21 17.69 8.53
CA GLU A 329 22.70 16.32 8.77
C GLU A 329 21.67 15.87 7.70
N GLY A 330 22.01 16.09 6.42
CA GLY A 330 21.36 15.41 5.28
C GLY A 330 22.06 15.52 3.93
N PHE A 331 23.27 16.07 3.94
CA PHE A 331 24.17 16.32 2.79
C PHE A 331 23.53 17.01 1.57
N GLY A 332 22.58 17.91 1.80
CA GLY A 332 22.03 18.85 0.80
C GLY A 332 21.00 18.27 -0.16
N GLU A 333 20.71 16.97 -0.06
CA GLU A 333 19.82 16.26 -0.98
C GLU A 333 18.50 15.83 -0.31
N TYR A 334 18.53 15.65 1.02
CA TYR A 334 17.38 15.24 1.82
C TYR A 334 17.27 16.05 3.12
N ASP A 335 16.03 16.21 3.58
CA ASP A 335 15.68 16.72 4.90
C ASP A 335 16.26 15.83 6.00
N ILE A 336 16.71 16.43 7.11
CA ILE A 336 17.26 15.73 8.26
C ILE A 336 16.32 14.67 8.84
N ARG A 337 15.00 14.90 8.75
CA ARG A 337 13.97 13.96 9.21
C ARG A 337 14.05 12.62 8.46
N ALA A 338 14.61 12.58 7.24
CA ALA A 338 14.76 11.36 6.46
C ALA A 338 15.64 10.32 7.18
N PHE A 339 16.66 10.74 7.92
CA PHE A 339 17.53 9.83 8.68
C PHE A 339 16.81 9.23 9.88
N SER A 340 16.01 10.02 10.59
CA SER A 340 15.15 9.55 11.69
C SER A 340 14.15 8.52 11.17
N VAL A 341 13.47 8.83 10.07
CA VAL A 341 12.49 7.92 9.44
C VAL A 341 13.15 6.63 8.95
N LEU A 342 14.36 6.71 8.38
CA LEU A 342 15.12 5.53 7.97
C LEU A 342 15.54 4.67 9.16
N GLU A 343 15.97 5.28 10.26
CA GLU A 343 16.35 4.58 11.50
C GLU A 343 15.12 3.90 12.14
N GLU A 344 14.00 4.62 12.24
CA GLU A 344 12.70 4.08 12.68
C GLU A 344 12.30 2.85 11.84
N GLY A 345 12.37 2.95 10.50
CA GLY A 345 12.08 1.83 9.60
C GLY A 345 13.11 0.69 9.67
N GLY A 346 14.38 1.00 9.91
CA GLY A 346 15.46 0.03 10.04
C GLY A 346 15.34 -0.83 11.31
N LEU A 347 14.95 -0.23 12.44
CA LEU A 347 14.69 -0.95 13.69
C LEU A 347 13.55 -1.97 13.56
N LEU A 348 12.59 -1.69 12.67
CA LEU A 348 11.45 -2.55 12.38
C LEU A 348 11.72 -3.58 11.26
N GLY A 349 12.94 -3.61 10.71
CA GLY A 349 13.35 -4.57 9.68
C GLY A 349 12.88 -4.24 8.26
N ALA A 350 12.38 -3.02 8.00
CA ALA A 350 11.94 -2.58 6.66
C ALA A 350 13.11 -2.35 5.68
N VAL A 351 14.35 -2.28 6.18
CA VAL A 351 15.57 -2.05 5.39
C VAL A 351 16.59 -3.14 5.68
N ALA A 352 17.29 -3.62 4.65
CA ALA A 352 18.41 -4.55 4.82
C ALA A 352 19.50 -3.90 5.68
N SER A 353 19.93 -4.60 6.73
CA SER A 353 20.95 -4.12 7.66
C SER A 353 22.27 -3.89 6.94
N THR A 354 22.84 -2.69 7.11
CA THR A 354 24.22 -2.44 6.67
C THR A 354 25.15 -3.09 7.68
N SER A 355 25.93 -4.09 7.26
CA SER A 355 26.95 -4.67 8.13
C SER A 355 28.08 -3.66 8.30
N THR A 356 28.09 -2.96 9.44
CA THR A 356 29.17 -2.05 9.85
C THR A 356 30.30 -2.75 10.60
N LYS A 357 30.13 -4.04 10.88
CA LYS A 357 31.16 -4.91 11.47
C LYS A 357 32.05 -5.44 10.34
N TYR A 358 33.36 -5.24 10.49
CA TYR A 358 34.48 -5.64 9.61
C TYR A 358 34.97 -4.62 8.55
N SER A 359 36.18 -4.89 8.06
CA SER A 359 37.07 -4.06 7.22
C SER A 359 36.49 -3.60 5.87
N GLN A 360 35.29 -4.04 5.50
CA GLN A 360 34.57 -3.67 4.29
C GLN A 360 33.11 -3.37 4.62
N ILE A 361 32.66 -2.15 4.30
CA ILE A 361 31.25 -1.77 4.44
C ILE A 361 30.54 -2.16 3.14
N VAL A 362 29.54 -3.02 3.27
CA VAL A 362 28.71 -3.46 2.14
C VAL A 362 27.30 -2.92 2.32
N ILE A 363 26.83 -2.15 1.34
CA ILE A 363 25.45 -1.67 1.26
C ILE A 363 24.75 -2.53 0.21
N ASP A 364 23.81 -3.37 0.63
CA ASP A 364 23.01 -4.20 -0.28
C ASP A 364 21.72 -3.48 -0.66
N ALA A 365 21.68 -2.93 -1.87
CA ALA A 365 20.51 -2.23 -2.41
C ALA A 365 19.73 -3.07 -3.44
N ARG A 366 20.01 -4.38 -3.56
CA ARG A 366 19.37 -5.24 -4.58
C ARG A 366 17.86 -5.37 -4.43
N LYS A 367 17.36 -5.27 -3.20
CA LYS A 367 15.92 -5.32 -2.85
C LYS A 367 15.39 -3.98 -2.36
N SER A 368 16.15 -2.91 -2.49
CA SER A 368 15.79 -1.59 -1.97
C SER A 368 15.13 -0.73 -3.04
N ASN A 369 14.18 0.09 -2.61
CA ASN A 369 13.62 1.16 -3.44
C ASN A 369 14.60 2.32 -3.59
N ILE A 370 14.33 3.19 -4.57
CA ILE A 370 15.22 4.29 -4.97
C ILE A 370 15.56 5.21 -3.79
N TYR A 371 14.53 5.78 -3.14
CA TYR A 371 14.72 6.74 -2.05
C TYR A 371 15.37 6.08 -0.83
N THR A 372 14.97 4.84 -0.50
CA THR A 372 15.59 4.07 0.60
C THR A 372 17.06 3.80 0.35
N ALA A 373 17.46 3.45 -0.88
CA ALA A 373 18.85 3.22 -1.24
C ALA A 373 19.69 4.50 -1.15
N GLU A 374 19.16 5.63 -1.63
CA GLU A 374 19.81 6.94 -1.54
C GLU A 374 20.03 7.36 -0.07
N VAL A 375 18.97 7.34 0.75
CA VAL A 375 19.07 7.76 2.16
C VAL A 375 19.93 6.78 2.98
N SER A 376 19.90 5.47 2.68
CA SER A 376 20.78 4.48 3.32
C SER A 376 22.26 4.73 3.03
N LEU A 377 22.59 5.08 1.77
CA LEU A 377 23.94 5.49 1.40
C LEU A 377 24.36 6.76 2.15
N LEU A 378 23.50 7.78 2.18
CA LEU A 378 23.76 9.02 2.91
C LEU A 378 23.95 8.78 4.41
N SER A 379 23.15 7.89 5.02
CA SER A 379 23.26 7.50 6.43
C SER A 379 24.60 6.78 6.70
N THR A 380 25.01 5.90 5.80
CA THR A 380 26.31 5.23 5.88
C THR A 380 27.46 6.24 5.78
N LEU A 381 27.39 7.20 4.85
CA LEU A 381 28.38 8.28 4.74
C LEU A 381 28.41 9.17 5.99
N LYS A 382 27.24 9.45 6.60
CA LYS A 382 27.13 10.18 7.87
C LYS A 382 27.88 9.45 8.98
N SER A 383 27.63 8.15 9.17
CA SER A 383 28.34 7.35 10.18
C SER A 383 29.86 7.31 9.95
N LEU A 384 30.31 7.23 8.69
CA LEU A 384 31.73 7.27 8.33
C LEU A 384 32.38 8.62 8.63
N LYS A 385 31.65 9.74 8.43
CA LYS A 385 32.10 11.08 8.82
C LYS A 385 32.38 11.14 10.33
N HIS A 386 31.45 10.64 11.16
CA HIS A 386 31.63 10.58 12.61
C HIS A 386 32.81 9.69 13.02
N ARG A 387 33.01 8.54 12.36
CA ARG A 387 34.17 7.66 12.60
C ARG A 387 35.50 8.32 12.25
N LEU A 388 35.55 9.08 11.16
CA LEU A 388 36.75 9.85 10.79
C LEU A 388 37.06 10.93 11.83
N ALA A 389 36.03 11.63 12.33
CA ALA A 389 36.18 12.62 13.39
C ALA A 389 36.73 12.01 14.69
N ALA A 390 36.36 10.75 14.98
CA ALA A 390 36.93 9.96 16.08
C ALA A 390 38.33 9.38 15.79
N GLY A 391 38.98 9.75 14.68
CA GLY A 391 40.34 9.33 14.33
C GLY A 391 40.47 7.96 13.69
N ALA A 392 39.36 7.28 13.35
CA ALA A 392 39.40 5.95 12.74
C ALA A 392 39.81 5.99 11.26
N ARG A 393 40.45 4.91 10.78
CA ARG A 393 40.73 4.71 9.34
C ARG A 393 39.44 4.40 8.59
N LEU A 394 39.23 5.07 7.44
CA LEU A 394 38.07 4.85 6.59
C LEU A 394 38.23 3.57 5.73
N PRO A 395 37.32 2.59 5.84
CA PRO A 395 37.31 1.42 4.98
C PRO A 395 36.82 1.77 3.57
N ASN A 396 36.98 0.82 2.64
CA ASN A 396 36.35 0.92 1.33
C ASN A 396 34.86 0.58 1.45
N VAL A 397 34.01 1.31 0.73
CA VAL A 397 32.57 1.08 0.68
C VAL A 397 32.25 0.36 -0.63
N THR A 398 31.54 -0.76 -0.55
CA THR A 398 31.01 -1.49 -1.70
C THR A 398 29.48 -1.36 -1.69
N ILE A 399 28.90 -0.97 -2.82
CA ILE A 399 27.46 -0.88 -3.01
C ILE A 399 27.07 -1.98 -3.99
N LEU A 400 26.16 -2.86 -3.59
CA LEU A 400 25.58 -3.89 -4.45
C LEU A 400 24.26 -3.37 -5.01
N LEU A 401 24.11 -3.44 -6.32
CA LEU A 401 22.98 -2.88 -7.07
C LEU A 401 22.25 -3.98 -7.85
N PRO A 402 20.94 -3.81 -8.09
CA PRO A 402 20.21 -4.72 -8.97
C PRO A 402 20.70 -4.58 -10.42
N THR A 403 20.87 -5.71 -11.10
CA THR A 403 21.22 -5.76 -12.54
C THR A 403 20.07 -6.33 -13.33
N GLU A 404 19.64 -5.62 -14.37
CA GLU A 404 18.67 -6.13 -15.33
C GLU A 404 19.40 -6.82 -16.47
N LYS A 405 18.97 -8.01 -16.88
CA LYS A 405 19.52 -8.71 -18.04
C LYS A 405 18.49 -8.64 -19.17
N LYS A 406 18.84 -8.01 -20.29
CA LYS A 406 18.08 -8.14 -21.54
C LYS A 406 18.86 -9.06 -22.48
N GLN A 407 18.20 -10.13 -22.93
CA GLN A 407 18.66 -10.90 -24.08
C GLN A 407 18.26 -10.12 -25.34
N VAL A 408 19.22 -9.86 -26.21
CA VAL A 408 18.96 -9.29 -27.54
C VAL A 408 19.43 -10.32 -28.56
N ASP A 409 18.50 -10.83 -29.36
CA ASP A 409 18.81 -11.65 -30.52
C ASP A 409 19.21 -10.74 -31.68
N LEU A 410 20.51 -10.75 -31.97
CA LEU A 410 21.07 -10.21 -33.20
C LEU A 410 21.96 -11.31 -33.79
N ASP A 411 21.56 -11.80 -34.96
CA ASP A 411 22.33 -12.65 -35.88
C ASP A 411 23.08 -13.82 -35.20
N GLU A 412 22.33 -14.79 -34.67
CA GLU A 412 22.80 -16.11 -34.19
C GLU A 412 23.84 -16.10 -33.05
N ARG A 413 24.03 -14.98 -32.35
CA ARG A 413 24.82 -14.93 -31.09
C ARG A 413 24.00 -14.29 -29.98
N GLU A 414 23.51 -15.12 -29.05
CA GLU A 414 22.92 -14.65 -27.79
C GLU A 414 23.94 -13.78 -27.03
N LYS A 415 23.73 -12.45 -27.03
CA LYS A 415 24.47 -11.54 -26.17
C LYS A 415 23.56 -11.05 -25.06
N THR A 416 23.88 -11.39 -23.81
CA THR A 416 23.20 -10.84 -22.65
C THR A 416 23.73 -9.44 -22.35
N LEU A 417 22.94 -8.40 -22.61
CA LEU A 417 23.25 -7.04 -22.20
C LEU A 417 22.80 -6.85 -20.74
N LYS A 418 23.76 -6.49 -19.87
CA LYS A 418 23.47 -6.10 -18.49
C LYS A 418 23.20 -4.60 -18.44
N LEU A 419 21.98 -4.22 -18.11
CA LEU A 419 21.56 -2.84 -17.95
C LEU A 419 21.53 -2.47 -16.47
N ALA A 420 21.91 -1.22 -16.19
CA ALA A 420 21.79 -0.66 -14.85
C ALA A 420 20.30 -0.52 -14.50
N GLY A 421 19.86 -1.15 -13.40
CA GLY A 421 18.51 -0.94 -12.89
C GLY A 421 18.30 0.50 -12.41
N ARG A 422 17.04 0.93 -12.28
CA ARG A 422 16.67 2.31 -11.87
C ARG A 422 17.36 2.77 -10.58
N VAL A 423 17.52 1.87 -9.61
CA VAL A 423 18.21 2.13 -8.34
C VAL A 423 19.70 2.43 -8.56
N GLY A 424 20.35 1.70 -9.47
CA GLY A 424 21.77 1.92 -9.79
C GLY A 424 22.01 3.27 -10.45
N GLN A 425 21.12 3.67 -11.36
CA GLN A 425 21.15 5.00 -12.00
C GLN A 425 20.93 6.12 -10.97
N ALA A 426 19.96 5.95 -10.06
CA ALA A 426 19.68 6.92 -9.01
C ALA A 426 20.88 7.10 -8.06
N VAL A 427 21.44 6.00 -7.55
CA VAL A 427 22.63 6.02 -6.69
C VAL A 427 23.84 6.63 -7.41
N GLY A 428 24.06 6.30 -8.68
CA GLY A 428 25.10 6.91 -9.51
C GLY A 428 24.90 8.41 -9.70
N SER A 429 23.65 8.84 -9.93
CA SER A 429 23.30 10.26 -10.03
C SER A 429 23.56 11.02 -8.74
N LEU A 430 23.23 10.43 -7.59
CA LEU A 430 23.47 11.00 -6.27
C LEU A 430 24.98 11.18 -6.02
N LEU A 431 25.79 10.16 -6.30
CA LEU A 431 27.24 10.25 -6.14
C LEU A 431 27.87 11.32 -7.05
N ARG A 432 27.36 11.48 -8.27
CA ARG A 432 27.76 12.56 -9.19
C ARG A 432 27.40 13.94 -8.63
N ARG A 433 26.18 14.14 -8.12
CA ARG A 433 25.74 15.41 -7.50
C ARG A 433 26.56 15.77 -6.26
N LEU A 434 26.93 14.76 -5.46
CA LEU A 434 27.82 14.92 -4.30
C LEU A 434 29.31 15.11 -4.66
N GLY A 435 29.70 14.93 -5.93
CA GLY A 435 31.09 15.01 -6.38
C GLY A 435 31.99 13.87 -5.89
N ILE A 436 31.42 12.72 -5.51
CA ILE A 436 32.16 11.56 -4.99
C ILE A 436 32.57 10.66 -6.15
N LYS A 437 33.89 10.50 -6.35
CA LYS A 437 34.43 9.58 -7.35
C LYS A 437 34.29 8.12 -6.88
N TYR A 438 33.79 7.25 -7.76
CA TYR A 438 33.65 5.81 -7.51
C TYR A 438 34.27 4.97 -8.64
N GLN A 439 34.54 3.70 -8.36
CA GLN A 439 35.04 2.70 -9.30
C GLN A 439 33.95 1.67 -9.62
N GLY A 440 33.88 1.22 -10.87
CA GLY A 440 32.84 0.31 -11.38
C GLY A 440 31.74 1.05 -12.15
N GLU A 441 31.01 0.33 -12.99
CA GLU A 441 29.86 0.87 -13.74
C GLU A 441 28.54 0.45 -13.10
N GLU A 442 27.51 1.31 -13.26
CA GLU A 442 26.15 1.07 -12.79
C GLU A 442 25.56 -0.23 -13.39
N SER A 443 25.97 -0.60 -14.61
CA SER A 443 25.58 -1.79 -15.38
C SER A 443 26.09 -3.12 -14.81
N HIS A 444 27.18 -3.08 -14.03
CA HIS A 444 27.86 -4.27 -13.51
C HIS A 444 27.35 -4.70 -12.12
N GLY A 445 26.41 -3.96 -11.54
CA GLY A 445 25.78 -4.31 -10.27
C GLY A 445 26.64 -4.06 -9.02
N ARG A 446 27.81 -3.45 -9.18
CA ARG A 446 28.75 -3.19 -8.09
C ARG A 446 29.49 -1.87 -8.27
N MET A 447 29.34 -0.99 -7.28
CA MET A 447 30.13 0.25 -7.19
C MET A 447 31.05 0.20 -5.97
N ARG A 448 32.24 0.77 -6.09
CA ARG A 448 33.23 0.83 -5.00
C ARG A 448 33.73 2.24 -4.79
N ILE A 449 33.70 2.71 -3.54
CA ILE A 449 34.24 4.01 -3.14
C ILE A 449 35.47 3.76 -2.26
N ASN A 450 36.60 4.34 -2.66
CA ASN A 450 37.85 4.20 -1.92
C ASN A 450 37.85 5.06 -0.66
N GLY A 451 38.33 4.50 0.46
CA GLY A 451 38.40 5.21 1.75
C GLY A 451 39.25 6.49 1.71
N LEU A 452 40.29 6.54 0.87
CA LEU A 452 41.10 7.74 0.64
C LEU A 452 40.32 8.86 -0.07
N THR A 453 39.46 8.50 -1.03
CA THR A 453 38.57 9.44 -1.72
C THR A 453 37.57 10.03 -0.74
N LEU A 454 36.98 9.20 0.12
CA LEU A 454 36.08 9.65 1.18
C LEU A 454 36.79 10.57 2.18
N ARG A 455 38.01 10.25 2.59
CA ARG A 455 38.80 11.11 3.50
C ARG A 455 39.05 12.50 2.91
N ARG A 456 39.43 12.56 1.63
CA ARG A 456 39.64 13.84 0.91
C ARG A 456 38.33 14.60 0.72
N TRP A 457 37.23 13.89 0.55
CA TRP A 457 35.91 14.48 0.40
C TRP A 457 35.40 15.07 1.73
N PHE A 458 35.55 14.36 2.86
CA PHE A 458 35.18 14.87 4.18
C PHE A 458 36.04 16.04 4.66
N ASN A 459 37.33 16.07 4.27
CA ASN A 459 38.27 17.13 4.62
C ASN A 459 38.91 17.69 3.34
N PRO A 460 38.21 18.57 2.59
CA PRO A 460 38.76 19.26 1.44
C PRO A 460 39.94 20.11 1.90
N LYS A 461 41.08 20.00 1.21
CA LYS A 461 42.24 20.85 1.47
C LYS A 461 41.92 22.25 0.95
N PHE A 462 41.74 23.22 1.85
CA PHE A 462 41.81 24.63 1.50
C PHE A 462 43.28 24.94 1.15
N THR A 463 43.55 25.20 -0.12
CA THR A 463 44.88 25.69 -0.51
C THR A 463 44.97 27.17 -0.16
N SER A 464 45.50 27.49 1.02
CA SER A 464 46.26 28.74 1.22
C SER A 464 47.63 28.54 0.53
N ALA A 465 48.06 29.37 -0.43
CA ALA A 465 48.72 30.68 -0.32
C ALA A 465 49.76 30.75 -1.50
N PRO A 466 50.46 31.87 -1.86
CA PRO A 466 50.74 33.06 -1.04
C PRO A 466 50.74 34.45 -1.73
N SER A 467 50.42 35.50 -0.98
CA SER A 467 51.19 36.76 -1.04
C SER A 467 51.02 37.56 0.25
N THR A 468 52.08 37.59 1.05
CA THR A 468 52.46 38.63 2.02
C THR A 468 51.36 39.29 2.87
N GLY A 469 51.32 38.92 4.15
CA GLY A 469 50.72 39.72 5.22
C GLY A 469 50.01 38.89 6.28
N ALA A 470 50.76 38.48 7.32
CA ALA A 470 50.34 37.93 8.62
C ALA A 470 49.29 36.79 8.68
N PRO A 471 49.54 35.72 9.46
CA PRO A 471 48.55 34.65 9.62
C PRO A 471 47.39 35.15 10.49
N VAL A 472 46.20 35.29 9.90
CA VAL A 472 44.95 35.25 10.67
C VAL A 472 44.73 33.80 11.06
N GLU A 473 44.99 33.49 12.32
CA GLU A 473 44.64 32.22 12.94
C GLU A 473 43.14 31.96 12.74
N LEU A 474 42.80 30.99 11.90
CA LEU A 474 41.51 30.32 11.92
C LEU A 474 41.41 29.54 13.23
N LEU A 475 40.95 30.23 14.27
CA LEU A 475 40.60 29.60 15.54
C LEU A 475 39.48 28.56 15.32
N PRO A 476 39.49 27.44 16.06
CA PRO A 476 38.43 26.47 16.00
C PRO A 476 37.10 27.06 16.50
N LEU A 477 36.03 26.29 16.30
CA LEU A 477 34.63 26.65 16.52
C LEU A 477 34.10 26.64 17.99
N PRO A 478 34.77 27.10 19.07
CA PRO A 478 34.08 27.38 20.35
C PRO A 478 33.81 28.87 20.65
N SER A 479 34.11 29.83 19.78
CA SER A 479 34.07 31.26 20.15
C SER A 479 32.67 31.91 20.14
N ARG A 480 31.64 31.31 19.53
CA ARG A 480 30.25 31.83 19.58
C ARG A 480 29.47 31.41 20.82
N LEU A 481 29.82 30.28 21.44
CA LEU A 481 29.24 29.87 22.73
C LEU A 481 29.77 30.76 23.86
N ALA A 482 31.05 31.14 23.83
CA ALA A 482 31.62 32.08 24.79
C ALA A 482 31.04 33.50 24.67
N LYS A 483 30.76 33.96 23.43
CA LYS A 483 30.12 35.27 23.20
C LYS A 483 28.65 35.27 23.63
N GLY A 484 27.90 34.22 23.28
CA GLY A 484 26.51 34.05 23.72
C GLY A 484 26.37 33.92 25.24
N ILE A 485 27.30 33.23 25.91
CA ILE A 485 27.34 33.15 27.38
C ILE A 485 27.74 34.50 28.00
N ALA A 486 28.71 35.22 27.43
CA ALA A 486 29.12 36.54 27.92
C ALA A 486 28.03 37.60 27.73
N ASP A 487 27.27 37.53 26.64
CA ASP A 487 26.16 38.45 26.35
C ASP A 487 24.92 38.08 27.21
N GLN A 488 24.60 36.80 27.40
CA GLN A 488 23.60 36.37 28.41
C GLN A 488 23.98 36.78 29.84
N GLN A 489 25.26 36.69 30.21
CA GLN A 489 25.73 37.13 31.53
C GLN A 489 25.72 38.66 31.69
N ARG A 490 25.79 39.44 30.61
CA ARG A 490 25.57 40.90 30.66
C ARG A 490 24.10 41.25 30.80
N ASP A 491 23.22 40.58 30.06
CA ASP A 491 21.77 40.84 30.13
C ASP A 491 21.18 40.48 31.51
N ILE A 492 21.67 39.42 32.15
CA ILE A 492 21.30 39.07 33.53
C ILE A 492 21.79 40.11 34.55
N ARG A 493 22.92 40.77 34.29
CA ARG A 493 23.47 41.84 35.17
C ARG A 493 22.80 43.19 34.95
N SER A 494 22.20 43.45 33.79
CA SER A 494 21.44 44.68 33.53
C SER A 494 19.97 44.62 33.98
N LEU A 495 19.47 43.46 34.39
CA LEU A 495 18.10 43.26 34.91
C LEU A 495 18.01 43.30 36.44
N SER A 496 19.10 43.61 37.14
CA SER A 496 19.15 43.72 38.61
C SER A 496 19.54 45.11 39.12
N LEU A 497 18.97 46.17 38.54
CA LEU A 497 18.98 47.53 39.06
C LEU A 497 17.59 48.16 38.92
#